data_AF-A0A929SPZ2-F1
#
_entry.id   AF-A0A929SPZ2-F1
#
_cell.length_a   1.000
_cell.length_b   1.000
_cell.length_c   1.000
_cell.angle_alpha   90.00
_cell.angle_beta   90.00
_cell.angle_gamma   90.00
#
_symmetry.space_group_name_H-M   'P 1'
#
loop_
_entity.id
_entity.type
_entity.pdbx_description
1 polymer ?
#
loop_
_entity_poly.entity_id
_entity_poly.type
_entity_poly.pdbx_seq_one_letter_code
_entity_poly.pdbx_strand_id
1 'polypeptide(L)' 'MFPVSDKSKDVAEALISELNKYGNKLRLNLKNAVKNISESDGKISVLDSKGDTNIFDKCIIATGGKSYPLTGSTGDRI' A
#
# COMPACT_ATOMS: atom_id res chain seq x y z
N MET A 1 -8.86 23.34 -1.83
CA MET A 1 -9.03 23.11 -0.38
C MET A 1 -7.68 22.67 0.17
N PHE A 2 -7.21 23.24 1.27
CA PHE A 2 -5.88 23.00 1.85
C PHE A 2 -5.97 22.89 3.38
N PRO A 3 -5.05 22.17 4.06
CA PRO A 3 -5.00 22.17 5.51
C PRO A 3 -4.71 23.59 6.03
N VAL A 4 -5.28 23.95 7.18
CA VAL A 4 -5.11 25.29 7.79
C VAL A 4 -3.63 25.60 8.08
N SER A 5 -2.84 24.56 8.37
CA SER A 5 -1.39 24.65 8.59
C SER A 5 -0.57 24.85 7.32
N ASP A 6 -1.20 24.74 6.14
CA ASP A 6 -0.57 24.75 4.82
C ASP A 6 0.50 23.66 4.61
N LYS A 7 0.47 22.60 5.44
CA LYS A 7 1.40 21.47 5.38
C LYS A 7 0.70 20.23 4.84
N SER A 8 1.16 19.73 3.69
CA SER A 8 0.66 18.47 3.10
C SER A 8 0.84 17.26 4.03
N LYS A 9 1.87 17.29 4.89
CA LYS A 9 2.16 16.26 5.90
C LYS A 9 0.96 16.01 6.82
N ASP A 10 0.22 17.05 7.17
CA ASP A 10 -0.88 16.97 8.13
C ASP A 10 -2.03 16.11 7.60
N VAL A 11 -2.25 16.11 6.28
CA VAL A 11 -3.24 15.25 5.64
C VAL A 11 -2.82 13.78 5.74
N ALA A 12 -1.55 13.48 5.48
CA ALA A 12 -1.03 12.11 5.59
C ALA A 12 -1.04 11.62 7.05
N GLU A 13 -0.65 12.46 8.00
CA GLU A 13 -0.68 12.13 9.42
C GLU A 13 -2.10 11.89 9.95
N ALA A 14 -3.09 12.67 9.48
CA ALA A 14 -4.48 12.45 9.83
C ALA A 14 -4.97 11.06 9.37
N LEU A 15 -4.63 10.65 8.15
CA LEU A 15 -4.99 9.32 7.62
C LEU A 15 -4.29 8.20 8.38
N ILE A 16 -2.99 8.34 8.68
CA ILE A 16 -2.23 7.37 9.47
C ILE A 16 -2.82 7.25 10.88
N SER A 17 -3.18 8.36 11.51
CA SER A 17 -3.82 8.39 12.83
C SER A 17 -5.16 7.64 12.81
N GLU A 18 -5.98 7.85 11.78
CA GLU A 18 -7.25 7.15 11.61
C GLU A 18 -7.03 5.64 11.44
N LEU A 19 -6.06 5.24 10.60
CA LEU A 19 -5.70 3.83 10.40
C LEU A 19 -5.22 3.16 11.69
N ASN A 20 -4.46 3.87 12.52
CA ASN A 20 -3.95 3.34 13.79
C ASN A 20 -5.05 3.02 14.80
N LYS A 21 -6.23 3.65 14.71
CA LYS A 21 -7.39 3.32 15.55
C LYS A 21 -7.90 1.90 15.33
N TYR A 22 -7.62 1.30 14.17
CA TYR A 22 -7.99 -0.09 13.86
C TYR A 22 -6.99 -1.11 14.44
N GLY A 23 -5.88 -0.66 15.03
CA GLY A 23 -4.94 -1.46 15.82
C GLY A 23 -4.52 -2.77 15.15
N ASN A 24 -4.69 -3.88 15.88
CA ASN A 24 -4.23 -5.22 15.51
C ASN A 24 -4.88 -5.80 14.24
N LYS A 25 -5.97 -5.19 13.74
CA LYS A 25 -6.65 -5.64 12.51
C LYS A 25 -5.94 -5.16 11.25
N LEU A 26 -5.02 -4.21 11.38
CA LEU A 26 -4.27 -3.64 10.27
C LEU A 26 -2.81 -4.10 10.32
N ARG A 27 -2.37 -4.80 9.28
CA ARG A 27 -0.94 -5.08 9.07
C ARG A 27 -0.41 -4.13 8.01
N LEU A 28 0.40 -3.16 8.43
CA LEU A 28 1.09 -2.22 7.54
C LEU A 28 2.49 -2.75 7.22
N ASN A 29 2.73 -3.05 5.94
CA ASN A 29 4.08 -3.31 5.44
C ASN A 29 4.49 -2.18 4.48
N LEU A 30 5.21 -1.20 5.02
CA LEU A 30 5.67 -0.02 4.27
C LEU A 30 7.10 -0.17 3.72
N LYS A 31 7.78 -1.28 4.03
CA LYS A 31 9.21 -1.44 3.75
C LYS A 31 9.49 -2.39 2.60
N ASN A 32 8.58 -3.33 2.32
CA ASN A 32 8.80 -4.34 1.31
C ASN A 32 7.93 -4.03 0.09
N ALA A 33 8.55 -3.99 -1.09
CA ALA A 33 7.82 -3.87 -2.34
C ALA A 33 7.17 -5.22 -2.70
N VAL A 34 5.99 -5.18 -3.31
CA VAL A 34 5.38 -6.38 -3.88
C VAL A 34 6.09 -6.73 -5.19
N LYS A 35 6.47 -7.99 -5.37
CA LYS A 35 7.15 -8.51 -6.57
C LYS A 35 6.22 -9.27 -7.49
N ASN A 36 5.27 -10.01 -6.93
CA ASN A 36 4.31 -10.79 -7.71
C ASN A 36 2.98 -10.91 -6.96
N ILE A 37 1.89 -10.95 -7.71
CA ILE A 37 0.56 -11.29 -7.23
C ILE A 37 0.01 -12.37 -8.16
N SER A 38 -0.39 -13.50 -7.60
CA SER A 38 -1.05 -14.59 -8.32
C SER A 38 -2.34 -14.99 -7.64
N GLU A 39 -3.27 -15.56 -8.41
CA GLU A 39 -4.54 -16.08 -7.90
C GLU A 39 -4.67 -17.55 -8.31
N SER A 40 -5.05 -18.39 -7.36
CA SER A 40 -5.36 -19.81 -7.57
C SER A 40 -6.45 -20.21 -6.58
N ASP A 41 -7.45 -20.93 -7.06
CA ASP A 41 -8.55 -21.48 -6.24
C ASP A 41 -9.25 -20.45 -5.35
N GLY A 42 -9.41 -19.20 -5.84
CA GLY A 42 -10.07 -18.12 -5.10
C GLY A 42 -9.21 -17.52 -3.99
N LYS A 43 -7.90 -17.81 -3.96
CA LYS A 43 -6.94 -17.26 -3.01
C LYS A 43 -5.89 -16.44 -3.74
N ILE A 44 -5.52 -15.31 -3.16
CA ILE A 44 -4.53 -14.39 -3.72
C ILE A 44 -3.22 -14.57 -2.96
N SER A 45 -2.16 -14.91 -3.66
CA SER A 45 -0.80 -15.00 -3.13
C SER A 45 -0.01 -13.75 -3.52
N VAL A 46 0.63 -13.12 -2.54
CA VAL A 46 1.43 -11.91 -2.72
C VAL A 46 2.86 -12.21 -2.28
N LEU A 47 3.79 -12.21 -3.25
CA LEU A 47 5.23 -12.35 -3.01
C LEU A 47 5.84 -10.96 -2.84
N ASP A 48 6.53 -10.74 -1.72
CA ASP A 48 7.24 -9.48 -1.47
C ASP A 48 8.73 -9.55 -1.84
N SER A 49 9.40 -8.40 -1.76
CA SER A 49 10.83 -8.28 -2.08
C SER A 49 11.76 -9.00 -1.12
N LYS A 50 11.28 -9.50 0.02
CA LYS A 50 12.05 -10.35 0.94
C LYS A 50 11.91 -11.83 0.62
N GLY A 51 11.00 -12.19 -0.28
CA GLY A 51 10.66 -13.58 -0.61
C GLY A 51 9.51 -14.12 0.25
N ASP A 52 8.90 -13.30 1.12
CA ASP A 52 7.76 -13.72 1.93
C ASP A 52 6.51 -13.81 1.06
N THR A 53 5.77 -14.91 1.17
CA THR A 53 4.49 -15.09 0.49
C THR A 53 3.34 -14.96 1.49
N ASN A 54 2.42 -14.04 1.21
CA ASN A 54 1.24 -13.78 2.04
C ASN A 54 -0.03 -14.14 1.25
N ILE A 55 -0.97 -14.83 1.91
CA ILE A 55 -2.22 -15.30 1.28
C ILE A 55 -3.41 -14.49 1.80
N PHE A 56 -4.27 -14.05 0.88
CA PHE A 56 -5.46 -13.25 1.17
C PHE A 56 -6.68 -13.74 0.39
N ASP A 57 -7.87 -13.48 0.93
CA ASP A 57 -9.14 -13.75 0.23
C ASP A 57 -9.48 -12.68 -0.83
N LYS A 58 -8.96 -11.45 -0.64
CA LYS A 58 -9.23 -10.29 -1.50
C LYS A 58 -8.01 -9.37 -1.55
N CYS A 59 -7.84 -8.67 -2.67
CA CYS A 59 -6.76 -7.71 -2.88
C CYS A 59 -7.31 -6.42 -3.50
N ILE A 60 -6.85 -5.28 -2.98
CA ILE A 60 -7.05 -3.97 -3.58
C ILE A 60 -5.65 -3.47 -3.91
N ILE A 61 -5.41 -3.07 -5.15
CA ILE A 61 -4.11 -2.57 -5.57
C ILE A 61 -4.21 -1.09 -5.97
N ALA A 62 -3.38 -0.27 -5.31
CA ALA A 62 -3.43 1.19 -5.33
C ALA A 62 -2.01 1.78 -5.44
N THR A 63 -1.18 1.20 -6.32
CA THR A 63 0.25 1.55 -6.53
C THR A 63 0.49 2.89 -7.22
N GLY A 64 -0.57 3.63 -7.57
CA GLY A 64 -0.47 4.86 -8.35
C GLY A 64 -0.19 4.61 -9.84
N GLY A 65 0.29 5.64 -10.54
CA GLY A 65 0.60 5.63 -11.97
C GLY A 65 2.10 5.60 -12.26
N LYS A 66 2.52 6.27 -13.35
CA LYS A 66 3.93 6.40 -13.78
C LYS A 66 4.41 7.85 -13.90
N SER A 67 3.55 8.82 -13.61
CA SER A 67 3.82 10.25 -13.88
C SER A 67 4.97 10.81 -13.03
N TYR A 68 5.19 10.26 -11.82
CA TYR A 68 6.30 10.65 -10.94
C TYR A 68 6.94 9.41 -10.27
N PRO A 69 7.84 8.69 -10.98
CA PRO A 69 8.39 7.42 -10.48
C PRO A 69 9.19 7.53 -9.18
N LEU A 70 9.85 8.68 -8.95
CA LEU A 70 10.67 8.91 -7.74
C LEU A 70 9.84 8.93 -6.44
N THR A 71 8.53 9.09 -6.52
CA THR A 71 7.63 9.02 -5.34
C THR A 71 7.10 7.61 -5.09
N GLY A 72 7.62 6.59 -5.79
CA GLY A 72 7.17 5.20 -5.72
C GLY A 72 6.06 4.84 -6.71
N SER A 73 5.57 5.78 -7.52
CA SER A 73 4.62 5.51 -8.59
C SER A 73 5.35 5.06 -9.87
N THR A 74 5.93 3.86 -9.82
CA THR A 74 6.76 3.28 -10.90
C THR A 74 5.96 2.62 -12.00
N GLY A 75 4.64 2.49 -11.82
CA GLY A 75 3.77 1.83 -12.79
C GLY A 75 3.96 0.31 -12.80
N ASP A 76 4.22 -0.31 -11.66
CA ASP A 76 4.45 -1.76 -11.47
C ASP A 76 3.29 -2.67 -11.96
N ARG A 77 2.23 -2.09 -12.52
CA ARG A 77 1.10 -2.75 -13.17
C ARG A 77 1.23 -2.86 -14.70
N ILE A 78 2.35 -2.44 -15.28
CA ILE A 78 2.65 -2.59 -16.72
C ILE A 78 3.62 -3.76 -16.91
#